data_AF-A0A3C0YX69-F1
#
_entry.id   AF-A0A3C0YX69-F1
#
_cell.length_a   1.000
_cell.length_b   1.000
_cell.length_c   1.000
_cell.angle_alpha   90.00
_cell.angle_beta   90.00
_cell.angle_gamma   90.00
#
_symmetry.space_group_name_H-M   'P 1'
#
loop_
_entity.id
_entity.type
_entity.pdbx_description
1 polymer ?
#
loop_
_entity_poly.entity_id
_entity_poly.type
_entity_poly.pdbx_seq_one_letter_code
_entity_poly.pdbx_strand_id
1 'polypeptide(L)'
;MNTLALKIRRLAWLGAALAGLIAAATACSAGANVDVPTAVVGPTPQPSPVSGSAPAQRPATPTFSGQGRRSPFVPLDNPEFLTIEQATYLGDENLVLGLDVGGEARAYPVGMVYYHHVVNDAIDDRPVLVTY
;
A
#
# COMPACT_ATOMS: atom_id res chain seq x y z
N MET A 1 45.60 15.08 40.58
CA MET A 1 44.15 14.98 40.25
C MET A 1 43.98 13.91 39.18
N ASN A 2 43.70 12.71 39.67
CA ASN A 2 43.08 11.50 39.12
C ASN A 2 43.26 11.18 37.62
N THR A 3 44.26 10.35 37.37
CA THR A 3 44.52 9.58 36.15
C THR A 3 43.69 8.28 36.14
N LEU A 4 43.29 7.79 34.95
CA LEU A 4 43.17 6.36 34.51
C LEU A 4 41.81 5.86 33.98
N ALA A 5 41.91 5.34 32.74
CA ALA A 5 41.44 4.03 32.29
C ALA A 5 39.97 3.81 31.86
N LEU A 6 39.75 3.97 30.56
CA LEU A 6 39.38 2.90 29.59
C LEU A 6 38.59 1.68 30.13
N LYS A 7 37.35 1.49 29.67
CA LYS A 7 36.76 0.15 29.53
C LYS A 7 35.64 0.08 28.48
N ILE A 8 36.06 -0.13 27.23
CA ILE A 8 35.22 -0.63 26.14
C ILE A 8 34.76 -2.04 26.52
N ARG A 9 33.46 -2.26 26.67
CA ARG A 9 32.87 -3.61 26.82
C ARG A 9 32.22 -4.02 25.51
N ARG A 10 33.02 -4.63 24.63
CA ARG A 10 32.50 -5.58 23.62
C ARG A 10 32.03 -6.81 24.39
N LEU A 11 30.74 -7.12 24.37
CA LEU A 11 30.22 -8.39 24.88
C LEU A 11 29.59 -9.16 23.73
N ALA A 12 30.40 -10.04 23.16
CA ALA A 12 29.98 -11.11 22.28
C ALA A 12 29.08 -12.07 23.07
N TRP A 13 27.88 -12.33 22.55
CA TRP A 13 27.06 -13.46 22.98
C TRP A 13 27.25 -14.59 21.97
N LEU A 14 27.99 -15.60 22.40
CA LEU A 14 28.14 -16.92 21.79
C LEU A 14 27.20 -17.89 22.52
N GLY A 15 26.44 -18.69 21.79
CA GLY A 15 25.62 -19.79 22.33
C GLY A 15 24.40 -20.05 21.43
N ALA A 16 24.57 -20.73 20.28
CA ALA A 16 24.59 -22.19 20.11
C ALA A 16 23.19 -22.84 20.11
N ALA A 17 22.78 -23.22 18.88
CA ALA A 17 22.06 -24.43 18.46
C ALA A 17 20.93 -25.03 19.33
N LEU A 18 19.77 -25.22 18.69
CA LEU A 18 19.11 -26.54 18.74
C LEU A 18 18.38 -26.86 17.44
N ALA A 19 18.57 -28.10 17.01
CA ALA A 19 17.99 -28.76 15.84
C ALA A 19 16.56 -29.27 16.12
N GLY A 20 15.85 -29.59 15.03
CA GLY A 20 14.65 -30.44 15.02
C GLY A 20 13.35 -29.63 14.95
N LEU A 21 12.34 -29.97 14.15
CA LEU A 21 11.97 -31.27 13.63
C LEU A 21 11.09 -31.10 12.37
N ILE A 22 11.33 -31.95 11.39
CA ILE A 22 10.50 -32.15 10.20
C ILE A 22 9.22 -32.87 10.60
N ALA A 23 8.05 -32.35 10.21
CA ALA A 23 6.82 -33.14 10.14
C ALA A 23 6.13 -32.88 8.80
N ALA A 24 6.42 -33.76 7.84
CA ALA A 24 5.66 -33.90 6.62
C ALA A 24 4.33 -34.61 6.95
N ALA A 25 3.21 -33.94 6.73
CA ALA A 25 1.89 -34.56 6.71
C ALA A 25 1.48 -34.79 5.25
N THR A 26 1.71 -36.00 4.79
CA THR A 26 1.26 -36.53 3.51
C THR A 26 -0.24 -36.85 3.57
N ALA A 27 -0.96 -36.36 2.56
CA ALA A 27 -2.20 -36.88 1.96
C ALA A 27 -3.44 -37.18 2.84
N CYS A 28 -4.54 -36.51 2.48
CA CYS A 28 -5.81 -37.19 2.22
C CYS A 28 -6.45 -36.54 0.98
N SER A 29 -6.29 -37.21 -0.17
CA SER A 29 -7.09 -36.95 -1.37
C SER A 29 -8.46 -37.59 -1.17
N ALA A 30 -9.51 -36.79 -1.03
CA ALA A 30 -10.89 -37.24 -1.15
C ALA A 30 -11.49 -36.56 -2.39
N GLY A 31 -11.45 -37.28 -3.50
CA GLY A 31 -12.27 -36.96 -4.67
C GLY A 31 -13.73 -37.19 -4.31
N ALA A 32 -14.52 -36.14 -4.35
CA ALA A 32 -15.96 -36.24 -4.49
C ALA A 32 -16.31 -35.70 -5.87
N ASN A 33 -16.51 -36.61 -6.83
CA ASN A 33 -17.16 -36.27 -8.08
C ASN A 33 -18.58 -35.84 -7.74
N VAL A 34 -18.88 -34.55 -7.90
CA VAL A 34 -20.24 -34.03 -7.83
C VAL A 34 -20.90 -34.38 -9.15
N ASP A 35 -21.83 -35.34 -9.11
CA ASP A 35 -22.78 -35.58 -10.20
C ASP A 35 -23.60 -34.29 -10.39
N VAL A 36 -23.31 -33.53 -11.44
CA VAL A 36 -24.10 -32.37 -11.83
C VAL A 36 -25.32 -32.89 -12.60
N PRO A 37 -26.55 -32.73 -12.09
CA PRO A 37 -27.72 -33.09 -12.88
C PRO A 37 -27.75 -32.21 -14.13
N THR A 38 -27.76 -32.84 -15.30
CA THR A 38 -27.98 -32.16 -16.58
C THR A 38 -29.38 -31.55 -16.55
N ALA A 39 -29.46 -30.26 -16.21
CA ALA A 39 -30.65 -29.47 -16.43
C ALA A 39 -30.88 -29.38 -17.94
N VAL A 40 -31.98 -29.97 -18.40
CA VAL A 40 -32.50 -29.80 -19.76
C VAL A 40 -32.73 -28.30 -19.98
N VAL A 41 -31.87 -27.68 -20.80
CA VAL A 41 -32.05 -26.30 -21.26
C VAL A 41 -33.23 -26.30 -22.22
N GLY A 42 -34.41 -25.92 -21.74
CA GLY A 42 -35.50 -25.49 -22.61
C GLY A 42 -35.11 -24.22 -23.38
N PRO A 43 -35.72 -23.94 -24.54
CA PRO A 43 -35.37 -22.76 -25.33
C PRO A 43 -35.60 -21.48 -24.52
N THR A 44 -34.53 -20.71 -24.37
CA THR A 44 -34.47 -19.43 -23.66
C THR A 44 -35.55 -18.47 -24.18
N PRO A 45 -36.35 -17.82 -23.32
CA PRO A 45 -37.16 -16.68 -23.76
C PRO A 45 -36.22 -15.59 -24.28
N GLN A 46 -36.36 -15.20 -25.55
CA GLN A 46 -35.61 -14.08 -26.11
C GLN A 46 -35.88 -12.81 -25.29
N PRO A 47 -34.85 -12.10 -24.82
CA PRO A 47 -35.06 -10.78 -24.23
C PRO A 47 -35.52 -9.83 -25.32
N SER A 48 -36.66 -9.17 -25.10
CA SER A 48 -37.11 -8.01 -25.87
C SER A 48 -35.97 -6.98 -25.96
N PRO A 49 -35.82 -6.24 -27.08
CA PRO A 49 -34.76 -5.25 -27.19
C PRO A 49 -34.92 -4.20 -26.10
N VAL A 50 -33.97 -4.16 -25.17
CA VAL A 50 -33.80 -3.06 -24.24
C VAL A 50 -33.38 -1.84 -25.06
N SER A 51 -34.35 -1.00 -25.39
CA SER A 51 -34.10 0.33 -25.92
C SER A 51 -33.19 1.10 -24.95
N GLY A 52 -31.97 1.38 -25.39
CA GLY A 52 -31.08 2.34 -24.74
C GLY A 52 -30.07 1.72 -23.77
N SER A 53 -29.04 1.07 -24.31
CA SER A 53 -27.78 0.90 -23.56
C SER A 53 -26.66 1.33 -24.50
N ALA A 54 -26.46 2.65 -24.58
CA ALA A 54 -25.18 3.17 -25.05
C ALA A 54 -24.08 2.54 -24.17
N PRO A 55 -22.93 2.10 -24.73
CA PRO A 55 -21.85 1.60 -23.91
C PRO A 55 -21.51 2.67 -22.88
N ALA A 56 -21.30 2.27 -21.63
CA ALA A 56 -20.89 3.17 -20.56
C ALA A 56 -19.66 3.95 -21.03
N GLN A 57 -19.88 5.17 -21.50
CA GLN A 57 -18.79 6.08 -21.80
C GLN A 57 -18.12 6.32 -20.46
N ARG A 58 -16.89 5.82 -20.30
CA ARG A 58 -16.00 6.26 -19.22
C ARG A 58 -16.13 7.78 -19.21
N PRO A 59 -16.62 8.42 -18.13
CA PRO A 59 -16.69 9.87 -18.09
C PRO A 59 -15.31 10.35 -18.52
N ALA A 60 -15.28 11.19 -19.56
CA ALA A 60 -14.05 11.85 -19.95
C ALA A 60 -13.40 12.38 -18.66
N THR A 61 -12.09 12.20 -18.52
CA THR A 61 -11.31 12.83 -17.44
C THR A 61 -11.90 14.21 -17.23
N PRO A 62 -12.40 14.56 -16.04
CA PRO A 62 -13.01 15.86 -15.86
C PRO A 62 -11.94 16.89 -16.16
N THR A 63 -11.99 17.46 -17.36
CA THR A 63 -11.25 18.65 -17.69
C THR A 63 -11.82 19.68 -16.74
N PHE A 64 -11.04 20.05 -15.72
CA PHE A 64 -11.42 21.07 -14.77
C PHE A 64 -11.56 22.39 -15.53
N SER A 65 -12.72 22.62 -16.15
CA SER A 65 -13.09 23.89 -16.73
C SER A 65 -13.21 24.84 -15.56
N GLY A 66 -12.22 25.70 -15.40
CA GLY A 66 -11.97 26.54 -14.23
C GLY A 66 -13.07 27.55 -13.88
N GLN A 67 -14.26 27.08 -13.55
CA GLN A 67 -15.39 27.85 -13.05
C GLN A 67 -16.06 27.07 -11.92
N GLY A 68 -15.39 27.03 -10.79
CA GLY A 68 -15.92 26.42 -9.57
C GLY A 68 -14.85 26.46 -8.51
N ARG A 69 -14.88 27.51 -7.67
CA ARG A 69 -14.06 27.71 -6.45
C ARG A 69 -12.73 26.96 -6.47
N ARG A 70 -11.67 27.59 -6.98
CA ARG A 70 -10.30 27.06 -6.80
C ARG A 70 -10.14 26.74 -5.30
N SER A 71 -9.95 25.47 -4.99
CA SER A 71 -9.60 25.07 -3.62
C SER A 71 -8.37 25.88 -3.20
N PRO A 72 -8.33 26.45 -1.98
CA PRO A 72 -7.11 27.09 -1.50
C PRO A 72 -5.96 26.09 -1.31
N PHE A 73 -6.27 24.79 -1.34
CA PHE A 73 -5.32 23.70 -1.17
C PHE A 73 -5.03 23.04 -2.51
N VAL A 74 -3.74 22.91 -2.82
CA VAL A 74 -3.24 22.21 -4.00
C VAL A 74 -2.69 20.85 -3.54
N PRO A 75 -3.29 19.73 -3.97
CA PRO A 75 -2.78 18.40 -3.67
C PRO A 75 -1.32 18.23 -4.13
N LEU A 76 -0.59 17.35 -3.48
CA LEU A 76 0.75 16.95 -3.90
C LEU A 76 0.63 15.70 -4.78
N ASP A 77 0.83 15.89 -6.09
CA ASP A 77 0.82 14.80 -7.06
C ASP A 77 2.24 14.36 -7.39
N ASN A 78 2.47 13.04 -7.48
CA ASN A 78 3.77 12.43 -7.82
C ASN A 78 4.91 12.96 -6.93
N PRO A 79 4.85 12.72 -5.60
CA PRO A 79 5.85 13.22 -4.67
C PRO A 79 7.25 12.65 -4.97
N GLU A 80 8.27 13.49 -4.84
CA GLU A 80 9.66 13.06 -4.82
C GLU A 80 10.09 12.79 -3.37
N PHE A 81 10.84 11.71 -3.17
CA PHE A 81 11.33 11.30 -1.86
C PHE A 81 12.81 11.60 -1.70
N LEU A 82 13.16 12.08 -0.52
CA LEU A 82 14.54 12.28 -0.10
C LEU A 82 15.04 11.05 0.65
N THR A 83 16.35 10.79 0.58
CA THR A 83 16.97 9.82 1.48
C THR A 83 17.04 10.37 2.90
N ILE A 84 17.29 9.50 3.88
CA ILE A 84 17.41 9.88 5.29
C ILE A 84 18.50 10.94 5.47
N GLU A 85 19.62 10.80 4.77
CA GLU A 85 20.75 11.73 4.86
C GLU A 85 20.44 13.11 4.27
N GLN A 86 19.52 13.17 3.30
CA GLN A 86 19.11 14.42 2.63
C GLN A 86 18.02 15.17 3.42
N ALA A 87 17.26 14.48 4.27
CA ALA A 87 16.16 15.02 5.04
C ALA A 87 16.60 15.86 6.26
N THR A 88 17.58 16.75 6.08
CA THR A 88 18.20 17.56 7.14
C THR A 88 17.28 18.60 7.79
N TYR A 89 16.11 18.85 7.20
CA TYR A 89 15.10 19.76 7.74
C TYR A 89 14.16 19.12 8.77
N LEU A 90 14.21 17.79 8.92
CA LEU A 90 13.45 17.06 9.94
C LEU A 90 14.30 16.87 11.20
N GLY A 91 13.83 17.41 12.31
CA GLY A 91 14.33 17.12 13.66
C GLY A 91 13.64 15.89 14.27
N ASP A 92 14.18 15.41 15.38
CA ASP A 92 13.72 14.20 16.08
C ASP A 92 12.27 14.32 16.60
N GLU A 93 11.80 15.55 16.84
CA GLU A 93 10.45 15.86 17.30
C GLU A 93 9.41 15.97 16.16
N ASN A 94 9.85 16.02 14.90
CA ASN A 94 8.94 16.17 13.77
C ASN A 94 8.17 14.86 13.53
N LEU A 95 6.84 14.98 13.49
CA LEU A 95 5.97 13.86 13.21
C LEU A 95 5.94 13.53 11.71
N VAL A 96 5.94 12.24 11.41
CA VAL A 96 5.78 11.69 10.08
C VAL A 96 4.68 10.62 10.10
N LEU A 97 3.93 10.52 9.00
CA LEU A 97 3.12 9.35 8.72
C LEU A 97 4.02 8.32 8.06
N GLY A 98 4.25 7.19 8.73
CA GLY A 98 5.00 6.07 8.17
C GLY A 98 4.10 5.14 7.39
N LEU A 99 4.56 4.71 6.21
CA LEU A 99 3.90 3.68 5.41
C LEU A 99 4.94 2.63 5.02
N ASP A 100 4.67 1.37 5.34
CA ASP A 100 5.46 0.22 4.88
C ASP A 100 4.53 -0.71 4.10
N VAL A 101 4.77 -0.82 2.81
CA VAL A 101 3.99 -1.65 1.91
C VAL A 101 4.93 -2.35 0.94
N GLY A 102 4.89 -3.69 0.89
CA GLY A 102 5.72 -4.47 -0.03
C GLY A 102 7.23 -4.42 0.28
N GLY A 103 7.63 -4.01 1.48
CA GLY A 103 9.04 -3.82 1.85
C GLY A 103 9.62 -2.47 1.44
N GLU A 104 8.81 -1.60 0.83
CA GLU A 104 9.15 -0.19 0.62
C GLU A 104 8.55 0.65 1.76
N ALA A 105 9.44 1.29 2.52
CA ALA A 105 9.07 2.18 3.62
C ALA A 105 9.20 3.64 3.17
N ARG A 106 8.13 4.42 3.33
CA ARG A 106 8.07 5.86 3.06
C ARG A 106 7.61 6.61 4.30
N ALA A 107 8.10 7.84 4.45
CA ALA A 107 7.72 8.74 5.53
C ALA A 107 7.19 10.06 4.95
N TYR A 108 5.98 10.44 5.33
CA TYR A 108 5.33 11.68 4.89
C TYR A 108 5.29 12.65 6.06
N PRO A 109 6.09 13.73 6.06
CA PRO A 109 6.06 14.71 7.14
C PRO A 109 4.67 15.31 7.31
N VAL A 110 4.18 15.33 8.55
CA VAL A 110 2.82 15.82 8.84
C VAL A 110 2.65 17.27 8.36
N GLY A 111 3.69 18.11 8.45
CA GLY A 111 3.65 19.48 7.93
C GLY A 111 3.45 19.57 6.42
N MET A 112 4.01 18.63 5.66
CA MET A 112 3.87 18.55 4.20
C MET A 112 2.44 18.15 3.83
N VAL A 113 1.94 17.08 4.46
CA VAL A 113 0.56 16.64 4.26
C VAL A 113 -0.40 17.71 4.78
N TYR A 114 -0.04 18.47 5.83
CA TYR A 114 -0.84 19.58 6.33
C TYR A 114 -1.04 20.68 5.31
N TYR A 115 0.02 21.08 4.62
CA TYR A 115 -0.04 22.11 3.60
C TYR A 115 -0.80 21.67 2.35
N HIS A 116 -0.59 20.42 1.92
CA HIS A 116 -1.19 19.89 0.69
C HIS A 116 -2.55 19.21 0.90
N HIS A 117 -2.90 18.85 2.13
CA HIS A 117 -4.05 18.07 2.60
C HIS A 117 -4.19 16.65 2.03
N VAL A 118 -3.73 16.45 0.81
CA VAL A 118 -3.79 15.22 0.04
C VAL A 118 -2.46 15.03 -0.67
N VAL A 119 -1.89 13.84 -0.53
CA VAL A 119 -0.74 13.38 -1.33
C VAL A 119 -1.18 12.17 -2.15
N ASN A 120 -1.08 12.29 -3.47
CA ASN A 120 -1.36 11.22 -4.42
C ASN A 120 -0.04 10.56 -4.81
N ASP A 121 0.16 9.33 -4.35
CA ASP A 121 1.40 8.59 -4.50
C ASP A 121 1.17 7.21 -5.16
N ALA A 122 2.23 6.55 -5.60
CA ALA A 122 2.22 5.19 -6.10
C ALA A 122 3.44 4.40 -5.58
N ILE A 123 3.17 3.21 -5.04
CA ILE A 123 4.17 2.26 -4.54
C ILE A 123 4.01 0.96 -5.31
N ASP A 124 5.02 0.53 -6.06
CA ASP A 124 4.94 -0.61 -6.99
C ASP A 124 3.68 -0.58 -7.89
N ASP A 125 3.44 0.55 -8.57
CA ASP A 125 2.24 0.78 -9.41
C ASP A 125 0.88 0.68 -8.68
N ARG A 126 0.88 0.58 -7.35
CA ARG A 126 -0.35 0.61 -6.54
C ARG A 126 -0.62 2.04 -6.09
N PRO A 127 -1.78 2.63 -6.45
CA PRO A 127 -2.11 3.98 -6.05
C PRO A 127 -2.36 4.04 -4.54
N VAL A 128 -1.77 5.03 -3.90
CA VAL A 128 -1.90 5.31 -2.47
C VAL A 128 -2.32 6.76 -2.28
N LEU A 129 -3.34 6.96 -1.44
CA LEU A 129 -3.81 8.28 -1.02
C LEU A 129 -3.40 8.49 0.43
N VAL A 130 -2.57 9.50 0.70
CA VAL A 130 -2.15 9.86 2.06
C VAL A 130 -2.85 11.15 2.51
N THR A 131 -3.45 11.10 3.69
CA THR A 131 -4.12 12.22 4.36
C THR A 131 -4.05 12.01 5.88
N TYR A 132 -4.43 13.03 6.67
CA TYR A 132 -4.30 13.06 8.13
C TYR A 132 -5.50 13.72 8.81
#